data_AF-A0A8J1LC96-F1
#
_entry.id   AF-A0A8J1LC96-F1
#
_cell.length_a   1.000
_cell.length_b   1.000
_cell.length_c   1.000
_cell.angle_alpha   90.00
_cell.angle_beta   90.00
_cell.angle_gamma   90.00
#
_symmetry.space_group_name_H-M   'P 1'
#
loop_
_entity.id
_entity.type
_entity.pdbx_description
1 polymer ?
#
loop_
_entity_poly.entity_id
_entity_poly.type
_entity_poly.pdbx_seq_one_letter_code
_entity_poly.pdbx_strand_id
1 'polypeptide(L)'
;MELHISSKRIFLLAALQGWFPGSESQDPSVYLPQSITALKGSCVEIPCTINVVPTDFHLIWYREQSFTDPEIFNNKNPSSINAEFTDRTSLVGNKSNSCSLRIDDVRDGGTYYPYIPDKPVLKLPTNLTKGVSVRITCSVRHTCTHNPPVPQWNKVGFNKTDRREELEGGVWRFVQEMDYIPTYQDHGTPIICQSEYPMGRVSQESLILNITYPPQNVLIIKLDGENKIKAEQVTLRCTSNANPPAQSYTWFRINKEGEEEELKEHGEKITINWENVKYFCSARNELGKNDSFIMDLSSFCKY
;
A
#
# COMPACT_ATOMS: atom_id res chain seq x y z
N MET A 1 -40.85 -12.06 12.38
CA MET A 1 -40.63 -10.88 11.52
C MET A 1 -39.82 -11.33 10.33
N GLU A 2 -40.17 -10.87 9.14
CA GLU A 2 -39.48 -11.27 7.92
C GLU A 2 -38.34 -10.29 7.61
N LEU A 3 -37.15 -10.82 7.39
CA LEU A 3 -35.98 -10.10 6.94
C LEU A 3 -35.81 -10.43 5.47
N HIS A 4 -35.89 -9.42 4.61
CA HIS A 4 -35.62 -9.58 3.19
C HIS A 4 -34.12 -9.38 2.95
N ILE A 5 -33.56 -10.16 2.04
CA ILE A 5 -32.14 -10.08 1.71
C ILE A 5 -32.04 -9.80 0.23
N SER A 6 -31.42 -8.66 -0.10
CA SER A 6 -31.36 -8.17 -1.47
C SER A 6 -30.00 -8.43 -2.08
N SER A 7 -29.98 -9.12 -3.21
CA SER A 7 -28.82 -9.19 -4.11
C SER A 7 -28.77 -8.02 -5.11
N LYS A 8 -29.81 -7.18 -5.17
CA LYS A 8 -29.96 -6.15 -6.22
C LYS A 8 -28.94 -5.00 -6.16
N ARG A 9 -28.22 -4.87 -5.04
CA ARG A 9 -27.16 -3.85 -4.84
C ARG A 9 -25.77 -4.47 -4.68
N ILE A 10 -25.62 -5.74 -5.07
CA ILE A 10 -24.33 -6.39 -5.22
C ILE A 10 -23.87 -6.08 -6.64
N PHE A 11 -22.87 -5.22 -6.80
CA PHE A 11 -22.23 -5.02 -8.11
C PHE A 11 -21.36 -6.24 -8.41
N LEU A 12 -21.93 -7.26 -9.06
CA LEU A 12 -21.18 -8.41 -9.58
C LEU A 12 -21.68 -8.74 -10.98
N LEU A 13 -20.75 -8.75 -11.93
CA LEU A 13 -20.97 -9.10 -13.33
C LEU A 13 -21.33 -10.59 -13.41
N ALA A 14 -22.56 -10.89 -13.84
CA ALA A 14 -22.90 -12.23 -14.30
C ALA A 14 -22.41 -12.37 -15.75
N ALA A 15 -21.29 -13.08 -15.96
CA ALA A 15 -20.91 -13.54 -17.30
C ALA A 15 -21.80 -14.73 -17.68
N LEU A 16 -22.62 -14.58 -18.71
CA LEU A 16 -23.24 -15.72 -19.38
C LEU A 16 -22.11 -16.45 -20.13
N GLN A 17 -21.85 -17.70 -19.72
CA GLN A 17 -20.75 -18.52 -20.22
C GLN A 17 -20.82 -18.72 -21.74
N GLY A 18 -19.86 -18.14 -22.45
CA GLY A 18 -19.48 -18.53 -23.81
C GLY A 18 -18.07 -19.13 -23.77
N TRP A 19 -17.89 -20.32 -24.33
CA TRP A 19 -16.63 -21.07 -24.32
C TRP A 19 -15.50 -20.32 -25.05
N PHE A 20 -14.46 -19.92 -24.31
CA PHE A 20 -13.10 -19.70 -24.83
C PHE A 20 -12.07 -20.22 -23.81
N PRO A 21 -11.06 -21.01 -24.21
CA PRO A 21 -10.01 -21.46 -23.31
C PRO A 21 -8.92 -20.39 -23.21
N GLY A 22 -8.91 -19.65 -22.10
CA GLY A 22 -7.84 -18.73 -21.78
C GLY A 22 -8.09 -17.97 -20.47
N SER A 23 -7.42 -18.39 -19.39
CA SER A 23 -7.24 -17.61 -18.14
C SER A 23 -8.49 -16.86 -17.65
N GLU A 24 -9.50 -17.60 -17.21
CA GLU A 24 -10.72 -17.03 -16.63
C GLU A 24 -10.46 -16.61 -15.18
N SER A 25 -10.23 -15.31 -14.95
CA SER A 25 -10.31 -14.74 -13.60
C SER A 25 -11.79 -14.70 -13.22
N GLN A 26 -12.22 -15.61 -12.34
CA GLN A 26 -13.59 -15.60 -11.81
C GLN A 26 -13.80 -14.37 -10.93
N ASP A 27 -14.78 -13.52 -11.28
CA ASP A 27 -15.21 -12.43 -10.41
C ASP A 27 -15.83 -13.02 -9.11
N PRO A 28 -15.66 -12.34 -7.96
CA PRO A 28 -16.32 -12.77 -6.73
C PRO A 28 -17.84 -12.81 -6.94
N SER A 29 -18.54 -13.73 -6.30
CA SER A 29 -19.98 -13.97 -6.34
C SER A 29 -20.43 -14.24 -4.92
N VAL A 30 -21.47 -13.54 -4.49
CA VAL A 30 -22.01 -13.66 -3.14
C VAL A 30 -23.33 -14.43 -3.20
N TYR A 31 -23.40 -15.53 -2.45
CA TYR A 31 -24.60 -16.37 -2.34
C TYR A 31 -25.34 -16.05 -1.06
N LEU A 32 -26.61 -15.65 -1.20
CA LEU A 32 -27.50 -15.22 -0.11
C LEU A 32 -28.90 -15.84 -0.30
N PRO A 33 -29.63 -16.14 0.80
CA PRO A 33 -31.04 -16.48 0.71
C PRO A 33 -31.87 -15.24 0.31
N GLN A 34 -33.08 -15.43 -0.21
CA GLN A 34 -33.97 -14.32 -0.60
C GLN A 34 -34.68 -13.68 0.60
N SER A 35 -35.08 -14.47 1.59
CA SER A 35 -35.61 -14.00 2.86
C SER A 35 -35.31 -14.99 3.99
N ILE A 36 -35.36 -14.50 5.22
CA ILE A 36 -35.24 -15.30 6.44
C ILE A 36 -36.17 -14.75 7.51
N THR A 37 -36.78 -15.63 8.30
CA THR A 37 -37.71 -15.24 9.37
C THR A 37 -37.04 -15.40 10.71
N ALA A 38 -37.15 -14.38 11.56
CA ALA A 38 -36.62 -14.40 12.92
C ALA A 38 -37.69 -13.99 13.95
N LEU A 39 -37.56 -14.52 15.17
CA LEU A 39 -38.40 -14.12 16.30
C LEU A 39 -37.85 -12.84 16.92
N LYS A 40 -38.76 -11.91 17.27
CA LYS A 40 -38.39 -10.67 17.95
C LYS A 40 -37.75 -10.98 19.30
N GLY A 41 -36.61 -10.35 19.62
CA GLY A 41 -35.83 -10.59 20.82
C GLY A 41 -34.95 -11.85 20.80
N SER A 42 -34.95 -12.61 19.70
CA SER A 42 -34.04 -13.75 19.47
C SER A 42 -32.85 -13.33 18.62
N CYS A 43 -32.03 -14.27 18.15
CA CYS A 43 -30.96 -14.02 17.18
C CYS A 43 -31.32 -14.58 15.80
N VAL A 44 -30.65 -14.07 14.77
CA VAL A 44 -30.72 -14.60 13.40
C VAL A 44 -29.32 -14.69 12.82
N GLU A 45 -29.04 -15.78 12.12
CA GLU A 45 -27.83 -15.94 11.32
C GLU A 45 -28.23 -15.94 9.84
N ILE A 46 -27.77 -14.92 9.12
CA ILE A 46 -27.99 -14.77 7.69
C ILE A 46 -26.85 -15.50 6.97
N PRO A 47 -27.09 -16.67 6.35
CA PRO A 47 -26.05 -17.42 5.66
C PRO A 47 -25.59 -16.66 4.43
N CYS A 48 -24.27 -16.51 4.27
CA CYS A 48 -23.65 -15.83 3.15
C CYS A 48 -22.31 -16.48 2.81
N THR A 49 -22.13 -16.86 1.54
CA THR A 49 -20.89 -17.49 1.05
C THR A 49 -20.33 -16.75 -0.14
N ILE A 50 -19.00 -16.61 -0.19
CA ILE A 50 -18.28 -16.03 -1.33
C ILE A 50 -17.50 -17.13 -2.05
N ASN A 51 -17.61 -17.20 -3.38
CA ASN A 51 -16.85 -18.16 -4.20
C ASN A 51 -15.33 -17.90 -4.17
N VAL A 52 -14.91 -16.64 -4.20
CA VAL A 52 -13.52 -16.17 -4.30
C VAL A 52 -13.30 -15.13 -3.22
N VAL A 53 -12.43 -15.44 -2.26
CA VAL A 53 -12.12 -14.53 -1.15
C VAL A 53 -11.00 -13.57 -1.58
N PRO A 54 -11.22 -12.25 -1.56
CA PRO A 54 -10.15 -11.28 -1.73
C PRO A 54 -9.09 -11.45 -0.63
N THR A 55 -7.81 -11.36 -0.98
CA THR A 55 -6.68 -11.44 -0.04
C THR A 55 -6.72 -10.40 1.08
N ASP A 56 -7.42 -9.28 0.85
CA ASP A 56 -7.72 -8.27 1.85
C ASP A 56 -9.23 -7.98 1.85
N PHE A 57 -9.94 -8.73 2.69
CA PHE A 57 -11.40 -8.83 2.76
C PHE A 57 -12.01 -7.66 3.57
N HIS A 58 -12.65 -6.72 2.88
CA HIS A 58 -13.45 -5.65 3.51
C HIS A 58 -14.93 -5.91 3.25
N LEU A 59 -15.64 -6.33 4.30
CA LEU A 59 -17.08 -6.63 4.24
C LEU A 59 -17.84 -5.63 5.08
N ILE A 60 -18.83 -5.02 4.45
CA ILE A 60 -19.79 -4.12 5.10
C ILE A 60 -21.18 -4.70 4.90
N TRP A 61 -22.01 -4.73 5.94
CA TRP A 61 -23.44 -4.97 5.78
C TRP A 61 -24.22 -3.69 5.99
N TYR A 62 -25.23 -3.51 5.15
CA TYR A 62 -26.13 -2.37 5.19
C TYR A 62 -27.57 -2.83 5.44
N ARG A 63 -28.35 -1.94 6.05
CA ARG A 63 -29.82 -2.02 6.08
C ARG A 63 -30.37 -0.96 5.14
N GLU A 64 -31.24 -1.34 4.21
CA GLU A 64 -31.82 -0.41 3.24
C GLU A 64 -32.76 0.57 3.96
N GLN A 65 -32.59 1.87 3.70
CA GLN A 65 -33.46 2.94 4.20
C GLN A 65 -33.70 4.01 3.12
N SER A 66 -34.69 4.88 3.34
CA SER A 66 -35.15 5.84 2.33
C SER A 66 -34.13 6.92 1.95
N PHE A 67 -33.19 7.26 2.84
CA PHE A 67 -32.26 8.38 2.63
C PHE A 67 -30.80 7.94 2.63
N THR A 68 -30.39 7.19 3.64
CA THR A 68 -29.02 6.68 3.77
C THR A 68 -29.08 5.28 4.33
N ASP A 69 -28.44 4.33 3.66
CA ASP A 69 -28.35 2.96 4.16
C ASP A 69 -27.32 2.93 5.31
N PRO A 70 -27.72 2.77 6.59
CA PRO A 70 -26.76 2.69 7.69
C PRO A 70 -25.88 1.45 7.59
N GLU A 71 -24.60 1.61 7.91
CA GLU A 71 -23.71 0.49 8.17
C GLU A 71 -24.16 -0.23 9.44
N ILE A 72 -24.54 -1.50 9.30
CA ILE A 72 -24.93 -2.33 10.44
C ILE A 72 -23.79 -3.24 10.90
N PHE A 73 -22.79 -3.48 10.05
CA PHE A 73 -21.58 -4.22 10.38
C PHE A 73 -20.45 -3.78 9.46
N ASN A 74 -19.23 -3.65 9.99
CA ASN A 74 -18.03 -3.32 9.23
C ASN A 74 -16.82 -4.02 9.86
N ASN A 75 -16.19 -4.95 9.14
CA ASN A 75 -15.10 -5.75 9.68
C ASN A 75 -13.77 -4.99 9.84
N LYS A 76 -13.58 -3.87 9.13
CA LYS A 76 -12.35 -3.06 9.18
C LYS A 76 -12.49 -1.80 10.01
N ASN A 77 -13.68 -1.21 10.04
CA ASN A 77 -13.95 0.03 10.78
C ASN A 77 -15.18 -0.12 11.69
N PRO A 78 -15.05 -0.75 12.87
CA PRO A 78 -16.18 -0.92 13.78
C PRO A 78 -16.79 0.41 14.27
N SER A 79 -16.05 1.52 14.19
CA SER A 79 -16.51 2.83 14.65
C SER A 79 -17.54 3.49 13.73
N SER A 80 -17.69 3.04 12.49
CA SER A 80 -18.71 3.55 11.56
C SER A 80 -20.07 2.87 11.69
N ILE A 81 -20.18 1.82 12.51
CA ILE A 81 -21.41 1.07 12.71
C ILE A 81 -22.45 1.97 13.41
N ASN A 82 -23.67 1.97 12.87
CA ASN A 82 -24.78 2.70 13.46
C ASN A 82 -25.07 2.23 14.90
N ALA A 83 -25.28 3.17 15.81
CA ALA A 83 -25.51 2.91 17.24
C ALA A 83 -26.64 1.92 17.53
N GLU A 84 -27.63 1.79 16.65
CA GLU A 84 -28.71 0.79 16.79
C GLU A 84 -28.19 -0.66 16.68
N PHE A 85 -27.12 -0.87 15.92
CA PHE A 85 -26.57 -2.20 15.58
C PHE A 85 -25.24 -2.50 16.28
N THR A 86 -24.63 -1.51 16.95
CA THR A 86 -23.44 -1.70 17.78
C THR A 86 -23.66 -2.82 18.80
N ASP A 87 -22.67 -3.71 18.93
CA ASP A 87 -22.68 -4.90 19.80
C ASP A 87 -23.78 -5.94 19.54
N ARG A 88 -24.62 -5.75 18.52
CA ARG A 88 -25.67 -6.69 18.11
C ARG A 88 -25.31 -7.48 16.86
N THR A 89 -24.27 -7.08 16.14
CA THR A 89 -23.91 -7.71 14.87
C THR A 89 -22.52 -8.32 14.92
N SER A 90 -22.37 -9.54 14.42
CA SER A 90 -21.07 -10.22 14.35
C SER A 90 -20.97 -11.11 13.12
N LEU A 91 -19.76 -11.34 12.62
CA LEU A 91 -19.51 -12.28 11.54
C LEU A 91 -19.60 -13.73 12.06
N VAL A 92 -20.27 -14.59 11.29
CA VAL A 92 -20.40 -16.03 11.58
C VAL A 92 -19.58 -16.82 10.57
N GLY A 93 -18.89 -17.84 11.05
CA GLY A 93 -18.14 -18.78 10.23
C GLY A 93 -16.64 -18.66 10.45
N ASN A 94 -15.99 -19.81 10.62
CA ASN A 94 -14.56 -19.93 10.91
C ASN A 94 -13.70 -20.11 9.64
N LYS A 95 -14.30 -19.90 8.47
CA LYS A 95 -13.65 -20.06 7.16
C LYS A 95 -13.46 -18.69 6.53
N SER A 96 -12.36 -18.51 5.80
CA SER A 96 -12.00 -17.27 5.13
C SER A 96 -13.05 -16.77 4.12
N ASN A 97 -13.98 -17.63 3.68
CA ASN A 97 -15.00 -17.35 2.67
C ASN A 97 -16.41 -17.07 3.21
N SER A 98 -16.57 -16.99 4.52
CA SER A 98 -17.88 -16.70 5.12
C SER A 98 -18.13 -15.20 5.20
N CYS A 99 -19.23 -14.74 4.62
CA CYS A 99 -19.78 -13.41 4.82
C CYS A 99 -21.03 -13.42 5.71
N SER A 100 -21.31 -14.55 6.36
CA SER A 100 -22.54 -14.77 7.13
C SER A 100 -22.62 -13.80 8.31
N LEU A 101 -23.79 -13.19 8.50
CA LEU A 101 -24.00 -12.17 9.52
C LEU A 101 -24.91 -12.71 10.63
N ARG A 102 -24.49 -12.62 11.89
CA ARG A 102 -25.39 -12.76 13.04
C ARG A 102 -25.91 -11.40 13.46
N ILE A 103 -27.20 -11.32 13.73
CA ILE A 103 -27.85 -10.20 14.40
C ILE A 103 -28.51 -10.72 15.68
N ASP A 104 -28.06 -10.24 16.82
CA ASP A 104 -28.57 -10.53 18.15
C ASP A 104 -29.67 -9.52 18.54
N ASP A 105 -30.62 -9.95 19.38
CA ASP A 105 -31.80 -9.17 19.79
C ASP A 105 -32.56 -8.59 18.58
N VAL A 106 -33.13 -9.42 17.70
CA VAL A 106 -33.81 -8.93 16.49
C VAL A 106 -35.03 -8.07 16.88
N ARG A 107 -35.05 -6.81 16.45
CA ARG A 107 -36.10 -5.84 16.85
C ARG A 107 -37.18 -5.63 15.81
N ASP A 108 -36.77 -5.50 14.55
CA ASP A 108 -37.60 -5.17 13.40
C ASP A 108 -37.18 -5.96 12.16
N GLY A 109 -38.06 -5.98 11.15
CA GLY A 109 -37.75 -6.45 9.80
C GLY A 109 -37.04 -5.38 8.96
N GLY A 110 -36.62 -5.78 7.75
CA GLY A 110 -36.01 -4.86 6.79
C GLY A 110 -35.30 -5.59 5.66
N THR A 111 -34.75 -4.82 4.72
CA THR A 111 -33.89 -5.33 3.67
C THR A 111 -32.43 -5.18 4.07
N TYR A 112 -31.68 -6.28 4.04
CA TYR A 112 -30.26 -6.32 4.38
C TYR A 112 -29.45 -6.78 3.18
N TYR A 113 -28.28 -6.18 2.97
CA TYR A 113 -27.39 -6.59 1.89
C TYR A 113 -25.90 -6.42 2.27
N PRO A 114 -25.04 -7.38 1.89
CA PRO A 114 -23.60 -7.20 1.99
C PRO A 114 -23.08 -6.32 0.86
N TYR A 115 -22.01 -5.59 1.14
CA TYR A 115 -21.27 -4.79 0.21
C TYR A 115 -19.77 -5.06 0.40
N ILE A 116 -19.12 -5.41 -0.70
CA ILE A 116 -17.67 -5.57 -0.78
C ILE A 116 -17.21 -4.47 -1.75
N PRO A 117 -16.48 -3.45 -1.28
CA PRO A 117 -15.99 -2.40 -2.15
C PRO A 117 -15.05 -2.99 -3.21
N ASP A 118 -15.33 -2.74 -4.49
CA ASP A 118 -14.38 -3.04 -5.56
C ASP A 118 -13.13 -2.19 -5.36
N LYS A 119 -11.96 -2.82 -5.37
CA LYS A 119 -10.69 -2.10 -5.24
C LYS A 119 -10.26 -1.51 -6.57
N PRO A 120 -9.67 -0.31 -6.57
CA PRO A 120 -8.98 0.20 -7.75
C PRO A 120 -7.88 -0.76 -8.19
N VAL A 121 -7.74 -0.96 -9.50
CA VAL A 121 -6.66 -1.77 -10.06
C VAL A 121 -5.47 -0.88 -10.34
N LEU A 122 -4.40 -1.06 -9.56
CA LEU A 122 -3.11 -0.41 -9.74
C LEU A 122 -2.24 -1.20 -10.72
N LYS A 123 -1.68 -0.51 -11.72
CA LYS A 123 -0.67 -1.06 -12.64
C LYS A 123 0.58 -0.20 -12.61
N LEU A 124 1.68 -0.81 -12.21
CA LEU A 124 3.02 -0.24 -12.24
C LEU A 124 3.94 -1.13 -13.10
N PRO A 125 4.99 -0.56 -13.72
CA PRO A 125 6.06 -1.35 -14.30
C PRO A 125 6.74 -2.25 -13.25
N THR A 126 7.30 -3.36 -13.71
CA THR A 126 7.99 -4.34 -12.85
C THR A 126 9.20 -3.75 -12.13
N ASN A 127 9.94 -2.87 -12.81
CA ASN A 127 11.16 -2.26 -12.28
C ASN A 127 10.99 -0.75 -12.24
N LEU A 128 11.25 -0.16 -11.09
CA LEU A 128 11.21 1.28 -10.88
C LEU A 128 12.60 1.76 -10.48
N THR A 129 13.19 2.64 -11.27
CA THR A 129 14.54 3.17 -11.02
C THR A 129 14.45 4.66 -10.68
N LYS A 130 15.22 5.11 -9.70
CA LYS A 130 15.30 6.54 -9.32
C LYS A 130 15.54 7.42 -10.56
N GLY A 131 14.72 8.46 -10.70
CA GLY A 131 14.88 9.47 -11.76
C GLY A 131 14.38 9.03 -13.15
N VAL A 132 14.03 7.76 -13.36
CA VAL A 132 13.47 7.28 -14.62
C VAL A 132 11.97 7.49 -14.61
N SER A 133 11.48 8.31 -15.54
CA SER A 133 10.05 8.55 -15.71
C SER A 133 9.34 7.28 -16.16
N VAL A 134 8.26 6.91 -15.47
CA VAL A 134 7.43 5.77 -15.79
C VAL A 134 5.96 6.16 -15.84
N ARG A 135 5.18 5.48 -16.69
CA ARG A 135 3.73 5.63 -16.71
C ARG A 135 3.08 4.64 -15.76
N ILE A 136 2.24 5.13 -14.86
CA ILE A 136 1.48 4.32 -13.92
C ILE A 136 -0.01 4.55 -14.12
N THR A 137 -0.81 3.52 -13.84
CA THR A 137 -2.24 3.51 -14.12
C THR A 137 -3.02 3.07 -12.90
N CYS A 138 -4.11 3.78 -12.62
CA CYS A 138 -5.15 3.35 -11.69
C CYS A 138 -6.46 3.24 -12.46
N SER A 139 -7.19 2.16 -12.27
CA SER A 139 -8.49 1.99 -12.91
C SER A 139 -9.57 1.52 -11.94
N VAL A 140 -10.77 2.07 -12.11
CA VAL A 140 -11.92 1.81 -11.25
C VAL A 140 -13.11 1.45 -12.13
N ARG A 141 -13.83 0.39 -11.75
CA ARG A 141 -15.10 0.03 -12.40
C ARG A 141 -16.25 0.74 -11.71
N HIS A 142 -17.22 1.23 -12.50
CA HIS A 142 -18.42 1.90 -12.01
C HIS A 142 -19.58 1.74 -12.99
N THR A 143 -20.79 2.02 -12.55
CA THR A 143 -22.01 1.97 -13.37
C THR A 143 -22.74 3.31 -13.43
N CYS A 144 -22.34 4.28 -12.60
CA CYS A 144 -22.90 5.63 -12.61
C CYS A 144 -22.17 6.50 -13.63
N THR A 145 -22.86 6.91 -14.70
CA THR A 145 -22.30 7.79 -15.75
C THR A 145 -22.41 9.27 -15.41
N HIS A 146 -23.39 9.65 -14.59
CA HIS A 146 -23.63 11.06 -14.21
C HIS A 146 -22.67 11.56 -13.13
N ASN A 147 -22.31 10.71 -12.16
CA ASN A 147 -21.35 11.04 -11.12
C ASN A 147 -20.34 9.89 -10.95
N PRO A 148 -19.41 9.73 -11.91
CA PRO A 148 -18.42 8.67 -11.85
C PRO A 148 -17.42 8.93 -10.71
N PRO A 149 -16.89 7.87 -10.09
CA PRO A 149 -15.85 8.02 -9.09
C PRO A 149 -14.55 8.52 -9.74
N VAL A 150 -13.83 9.42 -9.06
CA VAL A 150 -12.57 9.98 -9.56
C VAL A 150 -11.40 9.37 -8.78
N PRO A 151 -10.51 8.62 -9.44
CA PRO A 151 -9.29 8.12 -8.81
C PRO A 151 -8.36 9.27 -8.42
N GLN A 152 -7.74 9.15 -7.26
CA GLN A 152 -6.79 10.09 -6.69
C GLN A 152 -5.56 9.35 -6.18
N TRP A 153 -4.38 9.89 -6.47
CA TRP A 153 -3.10 9.34 -6.03
C TRP A 153 -2.56 10.08 -4.81
N ASN A 154 -1.90 9.36 -3.91
CA ASN A 154 -1.13 9.97 -2.82
C ASN A 154 0.25 10.52 -3.27
N LYS A 155 0.72 10.14 -4.47
CA LYS A 155 1.99 10.60 -5.04
C LYS A 155 1.75 11.71 -6.07
N VAL A 156 2.71 12.62 -6.18
CA VAL A 156 2.69 13.69 -7.19
C VAL A 156 3.28 13.17 -8.49
N GLY A 157 2.53 13.30 -9.58
CA GLY A 157 2.95 12.98 -10.95
C GLY A 157 2.53 14.08 -11.92
N PHE A 158 2.93 13.94 -13.18
CA PHE A 158 2.68 14.89 -14.26
C PHE A 158 2.05 14.19 -15.47
N ASN A 159 1.66 14.97 -16.50
CA ASN A 159 0.98 14.47 -17.70
C ASN A 159 -0.24 13.58 -17.36
N LYS A 160 -1.07 14.02 -16.42
CA LYS A 160 -2.26 13.27 -16.01
C LYS A 160 -3.26 13.20 -17.16
N THR A 161 -3.69 12.00 -17.50
CA THR A 161 -4.70 11.75 -18.52
C THR A 161 -5.75 10.79 -17.99
N ASP A 162 -7.01 11.12 -18.22
CA ASP A 162 -8.14 10.29 -17.84
C ASP A 162 -8.84 9.76 -19.09
N ARG A 163 -9.25 8.49 -19.06
CA ARG A 163 -10.04 7.86 -20.12
C ARG A 163 -11.17 7.03 -19.54
N ARG A 164 -12.27 6.96 -20.26
CA ARG A 164 -13.45 6.17 -19.91
C ARG A 164 -13.64 5.10 -20.98
N GLU A 165 -13.75 3.86 -20.52
CA GLU A 165 -13.94 2.70 -21.39
C GLU A 165 -15.30 2.07 -21.06
N GLU A 166 -16.14 1.87 -22.07
CA GLU A 166 -17.38 1.12 -21.92
C GLU A 166 -17.04 -0.38 -21.85
N LEU A 167 -17.60 -1.06 -20.85
CA LEU A 167 -17.54 -2.51 -20.69
C LEU A 167 -18.94 -3.09 -20.93
N GLU A 168 -19.00 -4.41 -21.05
CA GLU A 168 -20.26 -5.11 -21.21
C GLU A 168 -21.15 -5.00 -19.95
N GLY A 169 -22.46 -5.07 -20.14
CA GLY A 169 -23.44 -5.07 -19.05
C GLY A 169 -23.70 -3.70 -18.42
N GLY A 170 -23.42 -2.60 -19.12
CA GLY A 170 -23.62 -1.24 -18.60
C GLY A 170 -22.59 -0.82 -17.54
N VAL A 171 -21.48 -1.55 -17.46
CA VAL A 171 -20.34 -1.22 -16.59
C VAL A 171 -19.37 -0.35 -17.38
N TRP A 172 -18.76 0.61 -16.70
CA TRP A 172 -17.78 1.53 -17.22
C TRP A 172 -16.48 1.37 -16.44
N ARG A 173 -15.35 1.63 -17.10
CA ARG A 173 -14.04 1.70 -16.48
C ARG A 173 -13.50 3.11 -16.61
N PHE A 174 -13.25 3.75 -15.48
CA PHE A 174 -12.48 4.99 -15.43
C PHE A 174 -11.01 4.61 -15.26
N VAL A 175 -10.15 5.12 -16.12
CA VAL A 175 -8.71 4.87 -16.08
C VAL A 175 -7.99 6.21 -15.99
N GLN A 176 -7.20 6.38 -14.94
CA GLN A 176 -6.33 7.52 -14.75
C GLN A 176 -4.87 7.08 -14.91
N GLU A 177 -4.17 7.77 -15.81
CA GLU A 177 -2.75 7.56 -16.09
C GLU A 177 -1.97 8.81 -15.70
N MET A 178 -0.79 8.62 -15.13
CA MET A 178 0.16 9.70 -14.90
C MET A 178 1.59 9.23 -15.10
N ASP A 179 2.44 10.17 -15.50
CA ASP A 179 3.89 9.98 -15.52
C ASP A 179 4.44 10.30 -14.12
N TYR A 180 5.22 9.37 -13.58
CA TYR A 180 5.77 9.40 -12.23
C TYR A 180 7.29 9.23 -12.30
N ILE A 181 8.03 10.08 -11.59
CA ILE A 181 9.49 10.00 -11.47
C ILE A 181 9.81 9.57 -10.03
N PRO A 182 10.23 8.31 -9.80
CA PRO A 182 10.52 7.83 -8.45
C PRO A 182 11.77 8.48 -7.85
N THR A 183 11.75 8.67 -6.53
CA THR A 183 12.91 9.07 -5.73
C THR A 183 13.39 7.93 -4.84
N TYR A 184 14.59 8.03 -4.28
CA TYR A 184 15.09 7.03 -3.33
C TYR A 184 14.29 7.03 -2.01
N GLN A 185 13.64 8.15 -1.67
CA GLN A 185 12.80 8.27 -0.47
C GLN A 185 11.47 7.52 -0.63
N ASP A 186 11.07 7.23 -1.86
CA ASP A 186 9.84 6.49 -2.13
C ASP A 186 9.98 4.99 -1.86
N HIS A 187 11.21 4.47 -1.77
CA HIS A 187 11.44 3.06 -1.50
C HIS A 187 10.86 2.64 -0.16
N GLY A 188 10.08 1.55 -0.16
CA GLY A 188 9.40 1.04 1.03
C GLY A 188 8.15 1.84 1.42
N THR A 189 7.82 2.92 0.71
CA THR A 189 6.60 3.70 0.95
C THR A 189 5.45 3.20 0.06
N PRO A 190 4.19 3.28 0.52
CA PRO A 190 3.04 2.89 -0.29
C PRO A 190 2.71 3.95 -1.35
N ILE A 191 2.46 3.49 -2.57
CA ILE A 191 1.65 4.23 -3.54
C ILE A 191 0.19 3.81 -3.37
N ILE A 192 -0.69 4.78 -3.24
CA ILE A 192 -2.11 4.59 -2.94
C ILE A 192 -2.91 5.24 -4.06
N CYS A 193 -3.83 4.47 -4.64
CA CYS A 193 -4.91 5.01 -5.43
C CYS A 193 -6.21 4.89 -4.65
N GLN A 194 -6.82 6.03 -4.36
CA GLN A 194 -8.09 6.15 -3.65
C GLN A 194 -9.17 6.60 -4.63
N SER A 195 -10.36 6.05 -4.51
CA SER A 195 -11.52 6.37 -5.32
C SER A 195 -12.69 6.68 -4.41
N GLU A 196 -13.21 7.89 -4.51
CA GLU A 196 -14.40 8.33 -3.79
C GLU A 196 -15.64 8.18 -4.67
N TYR A 197 -16.65 7.52 -4.12
CA TYR A 197 -17.94 7.28 -4.74
C TYR A 197 -18.99 8.25 -4.20
N PRO A 198 -20.09 8.47 -4.93
CA PRO A 198 -21.23 9.23 -4.43
C PRO A 198 -21.65 8.73 -3.02
N MET A 199 -22.04 9.65 -2.15
CA MET A 199 -22.37 9.42 -0.73
C MET A 199 -21.17 9.15 0.18
N GLY A 200 -19.95 9.54 -0.22
CA GLY A 200 -18.76 9.53 0.65
C GLY A 200 -18.15 8.15 0.89
N ARG A 201 -18.54 7.16 0.08
CA ARG A 201 -17.95 5.82 0.13
C ARG A 201 -16.56 5.86 -0.51
N VAL A 202 -15.56 5.32 0.17
CA VAL A 202 -14.18 5.33 -0.30
C VAL A 202 -13.68 3.91 -0.52
N SER A 203 -13.08 3.68 -1.68
CA SER A 203 -12.31 2.46 -1.97
C SER A 203 -10.86 2.84 -2.26
N GLN A 204 -9.91 1.99 -1.88
CA GLN A 204 -8.50 2.24 -2.12
C GLN A 204 -7.73 0.95 -2.38
N GLU A 205 -6.64 1.08 -3.12
CA GLU A 205 -5.64 0.04 -3.32
C GLU A 205 -4.25 0.63 -3.09
N SER A 206 -3.33 -0.19 -2.58
CA SER A 206 -1.98 0.26 -2.26
C SER A 206 -0.91 -0.76 -2.59
N LEU A 207 0.23 -0.31 -3.09
CA LEU A 207 1.39 -1.14 -3.37
C LEU A 207 2.64 -0.55 -2.74
N ILE A 208 3.48 -1.39 -2.16
CA ILE A 208 4.77 -0.95 -1.61
C ILE A 208 5.76 -0.77 -2.76
N LEU A 209 6.34 0.43 -2.87
CA LEU A 209 7.25 0.78 -3.94
C LEU A 209 8.64 0.17 -3.70
N ASN A 210 9.11 -0.63 -4.66
CA ASN A 210 10.48 -1.11 -4.71
C ASN A 210 11.28 -0.29 -5.74
N ILE A 211 11.99 0.74 -5.28
CA ILE A 211 12.75 1.64 -6.15
C ILE A 211 14.22 1.24 -6.09
N THR A 212 14.84 1.04 -7.25
CA THR A 212 16.27 0.76 -7.37
C THR A 212 17.06 2.06 -7.57
N TYR A 213 18.18 2.20 -6.87
CA TYR A 213 19.02 3.38 -6.88
C TYR A 213 20.46 3.10 -6.43
N PRO A 214 21.45 3.87 -6.96
CA PRO A 214 22.81 3.84 -6.44
C PRO A 214 22.87 4.43 -5.02
N PRO A 215 23.91 4.14 -4.22
CA PRO A 215 24.00 4.58 -2.83
C PRO A 215 23.70 6.07 -2.62
N GLN A 216 22.88 6.37 -1.62
CA GLN A 216 22.46 7.72 -1.20
C GLN A 216 22.73 7.88 0.31
N ASN A 217 22.83 9.13 0.78
CA ASN A 217 23.15 9.43 2.18
C ASN A 217 24.36 8.61 2.67
N VAL A 218 25.46 8.68 1.92
CA VAL A 218 26.70 8.03 2.33
C VAL A 218 27.32 8.85 3.46
N LEU A 219 27.50 8.23 4.62
CA LEU A 219 27.91 8.91 5.84
C LEU A 219 28.99 8.10 6.55
N ILE A 220 30.01 8.81 7.05
CA ILE A 220 30.99 8.23 7.97
C ILE A 220 30.46 8.41 9.38
N ILE A 221 30.49 7.34 10.18
CA ILE A 221 30.23 7.37 11.62
C ILE A 221 31.43 6.84 12.38
N LYS A 222 31.81 7.56 13.44
CA LYS A 222 32.82 7.11 14.39
C LYS A 222 32.18 6.15 15.38
N LEU A 223 32.79 4.98 15.60
CA LEU A 223 32.25 3.96 16.50
C LEU A 223 32.73 4.09 17.95
N ASP A 224 33.83 4.79 18.20
CA ASP A 224 34.48 4.81 19.52
C ASP A 224 33.83 5.77 20.57
N GLY A 225 32.58 6.19 20.36
CA GLY A 225 31.83 7.08 21.27
C GLY A 225 32.31 8.55 21.30
N GLU A 226 31.61 9.40 22.08
CA GLU A 226 31.92 10.84 22.25
C GLU A 226 33.10 11.13 23.18
N ASN A 227 33.64 10.11 23.84
CA ASN A 227 34.78 10.30 24.72
C ASN A 227 35.99 10.77 23.89
N LYS A 228 36.59 11.89 24.32
CA LYS A 228 37.88 12.39 23.81
C LYS A 228 38.95 11.36 24.14
N ILE A 229 39.13 10.36 23.31
CA ILE A 229 40.14 9.34 23.56
C ILE A 229 41.50 9.89 23.13
N LYS A 230 42.50 9.69 23.98
CA LYS A 230 43.91 9.54 23.56
C LYS A 230 44.09 8.25 22.76
N ALA A 231 43.21 7.96 21.79
CA ALA A 231 43.28 6.74 21.02
C ALA A 231 44.20 6.97 19.84
N GLU A 232 45.27 6.18 19.79
CA GLU A 232 46.17 6.11 18.64
C GLU A 232 45.45 5.58 17.39
N GLN A 233 44.34 4.85 17.57
CA GLN A 233 43.51 4.26 16.52
C GLN A 233 42.03 4.65 16.64
N VAL A 234 41.39 4.91 15.50
CA VAL A 234 39.97 5.26 15.39
C VAL A 234 39.28 4.28 14.47
N THR A 235 38.12 3.77 14.93
CA THR A 235 37.26 2.91 14.12
C THR A 235 36.18 3.74 13.44
N LEU A 236 36.21 3.75 12.11
CA LEU A 236 35.24 4.44 11.27
C LEU A 236 34.35 3.44 10.54
N ARG A 237 33.10 3.81 10.34
CA ARG A 237 32.13 3.03 9.57
C ARG A 237 31.48 3.89 8.49
N CYS A 238 31.50 3.40 7.27
CA CYS A 238 30.81 4.00 6.14
C CYS A 238 29.41 3.38 6.06
N THR A 239 28.39 4.21 6.12
CA THR A 239 26.99 3.78 6.00
C THR A 239 26.39 4.38 4.74
N SER A 240 25.50 3.64 4.08
CA SER A 240 24.81 4.13 2.90
C SER A 240 23.39 3.57 2.83
N ASN A 241 22.48 4.33 2.22
CA ASN A 241 21.15 3.86 1.84
C ASN A 241 21.18 3.50 0.35
N ALA A 242 21.05 2.23 0.00
CA ALA A 242 21.13 1.73 -1.36
C ALA A 242 20.14 0.58 -1.58
N ASN A 243 19.58 0.51 -2.79
CA ASN A 243 18.79 -0.63 -3.22
C ASN A 243 19.12 -0.98 -4.69
N PRO A 244 19.76 -2.12 -4.98
CA PRO A 244 20.22 -3.15 -4.04
C PRO A 244 21.29 -2.64 -3.04
N PRO A 245 21.52 -3.34 -1.92
CA PRO A 245 22.51 -2.96 -0.93
C PRO A 245 23.91 -2.73 -1.54
N ALA A 246 24.69 -1.83 -0.93
CA ALA A 246 26.07 -1.60 -1.34
C ALA A 246 26.91 -2.87 -1.20
N GLN A 247 27.69 -3.17 -2.23
CA GLN A 247 28.52 -4.38 -2.34
C GLN A 247 29.97 -4.10 -1.96
N SER A 248 30.44 -2.87 -2.12
CA SER A 248 31.79 -2.47 -1.75
C SER A 248 31.86 -1.05 -1.19
N TYR A 249 32.85 -0.86 -0.32
CA TYR A 249 33.17 0.41 0.34
C TYR A 249 34.67 0.66 0.22
N THR A 250 35.03 1.79 -0.37
CA THR A 250 36.41 2.25 -0.56
C THR A 250 36.64 3.49 0.27
N TRP A 251 37.79 3.60 0.94
CA TRP A 251 38.12 4.72 1.81
C TRP A 251 39.25 5.54 1.22
N PHE A 252 39.16 6.84 1.42
CA PHE A 252 40.12 7.80 0.92
C PHE A 252 40.55 8.74 2.05
N ARG A 253 41.83 9.09 2.05
CA ARG A 253 42.35 10.20 2.87
C ARG A 253 42.70 11.37 1.97
N ILE A 254 42.49 12.57 2.48
CA ILE A 254 42.84 13.83 1.84
C ILE A 254 43.97 14.45 2.64
N ASN A 255 45.15 14.56 2.04
CA ASN A 255 46.31 15.17 2.67
C ASN A 255 46.14 16.71 2.80
N LYS A 256 47.12 17.39 3.40
CA LYS A 256 47.05 18.85 3.60
C LYS A 256 47.16 19.62 2.29
N GLU A 257 47.80 19.05 1.27
CA GLU A 257 47.86 19.60 -0.09
C GLU A 257 46.53 19.41 -0.87
N GLY A 258 45.58 18.62 -0.35
CA GLY A 258 44.30 18.34 -0.99
C GLY A 258 44.31 17.16 -1.95
N GLU A 259 45.39 16.37 -2.00
CA GLU A 259 45.48 15.15 -2.80
C GLU A 259 44.72 14.01 -2.12
N GLU A 260 43.99 13.26 -2.94
CA GLU A 260 43.20 12.10 -2.53
C GLU A 260 44.03 10.83 -2.69
N GLU A 261 44.16 10.06 -1.61
CA GLU A 261 44.84 8.77 -1.61
C GLU A 261 43.88 7.67 -1.14
N GLU A 262 43.75 6.62 -1.94
CA GLU A 262 42.96 5.44 -1.61
C GLU A 262 43.67 4.61 -0.53
N LEU A 263 42.94 4.29 0.54
CA LEU A 263 43.45 3.41 1.60
C LEU A 263 43.45 1.95 1.12
N LYS A 264 44.47 1.20 1.55
CA LYS A 264 44.58 -0.25 1.24
C LYS A 264 43.49 -1.09 1.89
N GLU A 265 42.92 -0.61 2.99
CA GLU A 265 41.82 -1.28 3.68
C GLU A 265 40.48 -0.91 3.04
N HIS A 266 39.69 -1.94 2.73
CA HIS A 266 38.35 -1.81 2.17
C HIS A 266 37.34 -2.48 3.10
N GLY A 267 36.09 -2.03 3.02
CA GLY A 267 34.99 -2.59 3.82
C GLY A 267 34.14 -1.53 4.50
N GLU A 268 32.98 -1.95 5.00
CA GLU A 268 32.03 -1.06 5.69
C GLU A 268 32.68 -0.39 6.92
N LYS A 269 33.63 -1.08 7.56
CA LYS A 269 34.36 -0.59 8.74
C LYS A 269 35.86 -0.69 8.51
N ILE A 270 36.60 0.34 8.91
CA ILE A 270 38.06 0.36 8.92
C ILE A 270 38.56 0.88 10.27
N THR A 271 39.79 0.49 10.63
CA THR A 271 40.48 0.99 11.82
C THR A 271 41.77 1.65 11.38
N ILE A 272 41.86 2.96 11.59
CA ILE A 272 42.99 3.76 11.12
C ILE A 272 43.72 4.39 12.30
N ASN A 273 45.04 4.57 12.15
CA ASN A 273 45.78 5.40 13.09
C ASN A 273 45.34 6.86 12.94
N TRP A 274 45.21 7.58 14.05
CA TRP A 274 44.80 8.98 13.99
C TRP A 274 45.87 9.84 13.33
N GLU A 275 45.50 10.52 12.24
CA GLU A 275 46.30 11.51 11.55
C GLU A 275 45.51 12.81 11.44
N ASN A 276 46.20 13.96 11.40
CA ASN A 276 45.57 15.26 11.18
C ASN A 276 45.29 15.49 9.68
N VAL A 277 44.47 14.62 9.11
CA VAL A 277 44.03 14.58 7.70
C VAL A 277 42.51 14.37 7.65
N LYS A 278 41.92 14.54 6.47
CA LYS A 278 40.47 14.38 6.26
C LYS A 278 40.17 13.05 5.57
N TYR A 279 38.97 12.51 5.79
CA TYR A 279 38.57 11.22 5.24
C TYR A 279 37.23 11.30 4.55
N PHE A 280 37.06 10.53 3.48
CA PHE A 280 35.75 10.26 2.89
C PHE A 280 35.68 8.79 2.45
N CYS A 281 34.48 8.25 2.32
CA CYS A 281 34.26 6.90 1.82
C CYS A 281 33.36 6.92 0.59
N SER A 282 33.62 6.01 -0.35
CA SER A 282 32.80 5.76 -1.52
C SER A 282 32.08 4.43 -1.36
N ALA A 283 30.76 4.46 -1.40
CA ALA A 283 29.92 3.26 -1.40
C ALA A 283 29.49 2.92 -2.83
N ARG A 284 29.51 1.64 -3.19
CA ARG A 284 29.17 1.18 -4.55
C ARG A 284 28.21 0.00 -4.54
N ASN A 285 27.21 0.03 -5.43
CA ASN A 285 26.43 -1.12 -5.84
C ASN A 285 26.50 -1.28 -7.38
N GLU A 286 25.76 -2.25 -7.91
CA GLU A 286 25.71 -2.51 -9.36
C GLU A 286 25.16 -1.34 -10.19
N LEU A 287 24.42 -0.42 -9.58
CA LEU A 287 23.81 0.73 -10.25
C LEU A 287 24.70 1.97 -10.25
N GLY A 288 25.72 2.02 -9.40
CA GLY A 288 26.64 3.14 -9.35
C GLY A 288 27.36 3.28 -8.01
N LYS A 289 28.05 4.40 -7.86
CA LYS A 289 28.77 4.78 -6.65
C LYS A 289 28.37 6.17 -6.17
N ASN A 290 28.54 6.42 -4.88
CA ASN A 290 28.40 7.75 -4.30
C ASN A 290 29.33 7.92 -3.11
N ASP A 291 29.76 9.15 -2.89
CA ASP A 291 30.78 9.48 -1.91
C ASP A 291 30.14 10.14 -0.68
N SER A 292 30.76 9.95 0.48
CA SER A 292 30.36 10.62 1.70
C SER A 292 30.76 12.09 1.68
N PHE A 293 30.15 12.87 2.57
CA PHE A 293 30.76 14.14 2.96
C PHE A 293 32.15 13.90 3.59
N ILE A 294 33.02 14.88 3.44
CA ILE A 294 34.36 14.86 4.01
C ILE A 294 34.25 14.98 5.54
N MET A 295 34.82 14.01 6.25
CA MET A 295 34.94 14.03 7.71
C MET A 295 36.32 14.55 8.11
N ASP A 296 36.32 15.57 8.97
CA ASP A 296 37.52 16.08 9.62
C ASP A 296 37.63 15.49 11.03
N LEU A 297 38.68 14.71 11.29
CA LEU A 297 38.89 14.09 12.60
C LEU A 297 39.53 15.05 13.61
N SER A 298 40.03 16.22 13.19
CA SER A 298 40.68 17.20 14.08
C SER A 298 39.72 17.78 15.12
N SER A 299 38.41 17.82 14.85
CA SER A 299 37.41 18.26 15.82
C SER A 299 37.19 17.28 16.98
N PHE A 300 37.64 16.02 16.84
CA PHE A 300 37.36 14.94 17.79
C PHE A 300 38.56 14.53 18.65
N CYS A 301 39.78 14.88 18.26
CA CYS A 301 41.01 14.52 18.97
C CYS A 301 41.75 15.78 19.45
N LYS A 302 42.16 15.82 20.72
CA LYS A 302 43.02 16.89 21.26
C LYS A 302 44.48 16.50 21.09
N TYR A 303 45.28 17.47 20.60
CA TYR A 303 46.75 17.46 20.62
C TYR A 303 47.31 17.21 22.02
#